data_AF-A0AA97DF70-F1
#
_entry.id   AF-A0AA97DF70-F1
#
_cell.length_a   1.000
_cell.length_b   1.000
_cell.length_c   1.000
_cell.angle_alpha   90.00
_cell.angle_beta   90.00
_cell.angle_gamma   90.00
#
_symmetry.space_group_name_H-M   'P 1'
#
loop_
_entity.id
_entity.type
_entity.pdbx_description
1 polymer ?
#
loop_
_entity_poly.entity_id
_entity_poly.type
_entity_poly.pdbx_seq_one_letter_code
_entity_poly.pdbx_strand_id
1 'polypeptide(L)'
;MLQQENKDSSNFEEDSIDIIALIKKLWIARTTILKTTLVFLFLGLFIAIFSENQYTASTTFVPINQGKSSGGSLSGLASLAGINLSGAASDTKISPELYPEIFSSIPFQMELLNTPLSIEGQESPVSYKEYYTSIYSPGLLGNLKKYTIGLPSVIFSALKSDSIDDNIVFEENQLIRLSSIDRRLTRQLEKQLLLTVNAKEGYITIAVTLPEAAASAQMAQKAQTLLQDYALKFQTQKSIEEFNFIEDRFQEKENEFNKIKIDLARFRIKIVRSIPL
;
A
#
# COMPACT_ATOMS: atom_id res chain seq x y z
N MET A 1 -13.31 -86.18 -40.24
CA MET A 1 -13.21 -86.29 -38.76
C MET A 1 -12.76 -84.92 -38.28
N LEU A 2 -13.69 -84.10 -37.76
CA LEU A 2 -13.84 -83.81 -36.32
C LEU A 2 -12.56 -83.13 -35.77
N GLN A 3 -12.56 -81.93 -35.19
CA GLN A 3 -13.60 -81.17 -34.52
C GLN A 3 -13.08 -79.74 -34.29
N GLN A 4 -13.97 -78.74 -34.37
CA GLN A 4 -13.82 -77.46 -33.68
C GLN A 4 -13.79 -77.73 -32.17
N GLU A 5 -12.94 -77.05 -31.40
CA GLU A 5 -13.36 -76.60 -30.07
C GLU A 5 -12.71 -75.26 -29.68
N ASN A 6 -13.62 -74.40 -29.25
CA ASN A 6 -13.52 -73.03 -28.79
C ASN A 6 -12.85 -72.96 -27.41
N LYS A 7 -12.01 -71.94 -27.17
CA LYS A 7 -11.98 -71.35 -25.83
C LYS A 7 -11.60 -69.87 -25.86
N ASP A 8 -12.61 -69.07 -26.16
CA ASP A 8 -12.73 -67.69 -25.69
C ASP A 8 -12.93 -67.73 -24.17
N SER A 9 -11.86 -67.55 -23.37
CA SER A 9 -11.92 -67.37 -21.90
C SER A 9 -10.53 -67.02 -21.34
N SER A 10 -10.20 -65.73 -21.20
CA SER A 10 -9.39 -65.16 -20.07
C SER A 10 -8.69 -63.83 -20.41
N ASN A 11 -9.40 -62.81 -20.88
CA ASN A 11 -8.85 -61.44 -20.97
C ASN A 11 -9.27 -60.55 -19.79
N PHE A 12 -9.57 -61.15 -18.63
CA PHE A 12 -9.95 -60.43 -17.41
C PHE A 12 -8.98 -60.65 -16.23
N GLU A 13 -7.81 -61.28 -16.46
CA GLU A 13 -6.76 -61.44 -15.44
C GLU A 13 -5.51 -60.59 -15.70
N GLU A 14 -5.48 -59.75 -16.73
CA GLU A 14 -4.31 -58.88 -17.02
C GLU A 14 -4.38 -57.48 -16.36
N ASP A 15 -5.50 -57.13 -15.72
CA ASP A 15 -5.67 -55.86 -14.99
C ASP A 15 -5.55 -55.99 -13.45
N SER A 16 -5.01 -57.11 -12.96
CA SER A 16 -4.65 -57.21 -11.55
C SER A 16 -3.29 -56.53 -11.31
N ILE A 17 -3.29 -55.43 -10.56
CA ILE A 17 -2.07 -54.74 -10.14
C ILE A 17 -1.26 -55.70 -9.26
N ASP A 18 -0.18 -56.25 -9.80
CA ASP A 18 0.71 -57.14 -9.07
C ASP A 18 1.61 -56.32 -8.11
N ILE A 19 1.15 -56.20 -6.87
CA ILE A 19 1.81 -55.43 -5.81
C ILE A 19 3.23 -55.97 -5.54
N ILE A 20 3.41 -57.29 -5.64
CA ILE A 20 4.72 -57.93 -5.44
C ILE A 20 5.69 -57.52 -6.55
N ALA A 21 5.22 -57.48 -7.81
CA ALA A 21 6.03 -57.05 -8.94
C ALA A 21 6.48 -55.56 -8.80
N LEU A 22 5.59 -54.69 -8.31
CA LEU A 22 5.92 -53.29 -8.02
C LEU A 22 6.95 -53.15 -6.90
N ILE A 23 6.81 -53.89 -5.80
CA ILE A 23 7.78 -53.88 -4.69
C ILE A 23 9.15 -54.38 -5.15
N LYS A 24 9.20 -55.43 -5.97
CA LYS A 24 10.45 -55.95 -6.52
C LYS A 24 11.15 -54.93 -7.43
N LYS A 25 10.37 -54.22 -8.26
CA LYS A 25 10.88 -53.14 -9.12
C LYS A 25 11.45 -51.98 -8.28
N LEU A 26 10.79 -51.64 -7.17
CA LEU A 26 11.28 -50.65 -6.21
C LEU A 26 12.59 -51.08 -5.54
N TRP A 27 12.71 -52.36 -5.16
CA TRP A 27 13.90 -52.92 -4.52
C TRP A 27 15.13 -52.98 -5.44
N ILE A 28 14.90 -53.17 -6.76
CA ILE A 28 15.94 -53.10 -7.79
C ILE A 28 16.40 -51.66 -7.99
N ALA A 29 15.45 -50.71 -8.03
CA ALA A 29 15.73 -49.29 -8.21
C ALA A 29 16.19 -48.55 -6.93
N ARG A 30 16.41 -49.26 -5.80
CA ARG A 30 16.71 -48.67 -4.49
C ARG A 30 17.87 -47.68 -4.48
N THR A 31 18.89 -47.90 -5.30
CA THR A 31 20.05 -47.00 -5.41
C THR A 31 19.73 -45.73 -6.19
N THR A 32 18.90 -45.82 -7.23
CA THR A 32 18.40 -44.64 -7.97
C THR A 32 17.51 -43.80 -7.06
N ILE A 33 16.59 -44.43 -6.33
CA ILE A 33 15.71 -43.76 -5.36
C ILE A 33 16.54 -43.07 -4.28
N LEU A 34 17.52 -43.76 -3.69
CA LEU A 34 18.39 -43.18 -2.67
C LEU A 34 19.16 -41.96 -3.22
N LYS A 35 19.73 -42.06 -4.43
CA LYS A 35 20.47 -40.96 -5.06
C LYS A 35 19.58 -39.74 -5.34
N THR A 36 18.39 -39.95 -5.90
CA THR A 36 17.47 -38.83 -6.18
C THR A 36 16.97 -38.20 -4.89
N THR A 37 16.56 -38.99 -3.90
CA THR A 37 16.16 -38.48 -2.57
C THR A 37 17.28 -37.68 -1.93
N LEU A 38 18.53 -38.15 -2.01
CA LEU A 38 19.69 -37.43 -1.46
C LEU A 38 19.93 -36.09 -2.15
N VAL A 39 19.81 -36.02 -3.49
CA VAL A 39 19.92 -34.76 -4.25
C VAL A 39 18.83 -33.77 -3.86
N PHE A 40 17.56 -34.21 -3.80
CA PHE A 40 16.46 -33.34 -3.39
C PHE A 40 16.56 -32.93 -1.91
N LEU A 41 17.10 -33.77 -1.04
CA LEU A 41 17.36 -33.44 0.35
C LEU A 41 18.40 -32.33 0.47
N PHE A 42 19.54 -32.44 -0.23
CA PHE A 42 20.55 -31.38 -0.24
C PHE A 42 20.03 -30.09 -0.87
N LEU A 43 19.23 -30.19 -1.93
CA LEU A 43 18.62 -29.01 -2.56
C LEU A 43 17.62 -28.31 -1.62
N GLY A 44 16.78 -29.09 -0.91
CA GLY A 44 15.86 -28.56 0.09
C GLY A 44 16.60 -27.91 1.26
N LEU A 45 17.67 -28.55 1.74
CA LEU A 45 18.52 -27.99 2.79
C LEU A 45 19.21 -26.69 2.34
N PHE A 46 19.69 -26.65 1.10
CA PHE A 46 20.28 -25.45 0.51
C PHE A 46 19.27 -24.30 0.49
N ILE A 47 18.05 -24.53 -0.01
CA ILE A 47 17.01 -23.50 -0.04
C ILE A 47 16.62 -23.05 1.38
N ALA A 48 16.50 -23.99 2.33
CA ALA A 48 16.12 -23.67 3.70
C ALA A 48 17.16 -22.81 4.44
N ILE A 49 18.46 -23.04 4.19
CA ILE A 49 19.54 -22.26 4.83
C ILE A 49 19.72 -20.89 4.17
N PHE A 50 19.51 -20.80 2.85
CA PHE A 50 19.72 -19.56 2.10
C PHE A 50 18.47 -18.68 2.00
N SER A 51 17.28 -19.20 2.34
CA SER A 51 16.06 -18.40 2.39
C SER A 51 16.11 -17.47 3.60
N GLU A 52 15.94 -16.18 3.37
CA GLU A 52 15.84 -15.20 4.44
C GLU A 52 14.48 -15.30 5.15
N ASN A 53 14.50 -15.10 6.46
CA ASN A 53 13.27 -15.00 7.25
C ASN A 53 12.56 -13.69 6.91
N GLN A 54 11.24 -13.76 6.73
CA GLN A 54 10.39 -12.59 6.53
C GLN A 54 9.22 -12.65 7.49
N TYR A 55 8.95 -11.53 8.14
CA TYR A 55 7.85 -11.37 9.08
C TYR A 55 6.84 -10.41 8.49
N THR A 56 5.56 -10.78 8.59
CA THR A 56 4.47 -9.92 8.14
C THR A 56 3.66 -9.47 9.34
N ALA A 57 3.57 -8.16 9.56
CA ALA A 57 2.68 -7.56 10.54
C ALA A 57 1.52 -6.88 9.82
N SER A 58 0.32 -7.00 10.37
CA SER A 58 -0.88 -6.38 9.80
C SER A 58 -1.65 -5.61 10.85
N THR A 59 -2.22 -4.47 10.46
CA THR A 59 -3.17 -3.70 11.25
C THR A 59 -4.43 -3.45 10.47
N THR A 60 -5.58 -3.54 11.13
CA THR A 60 -6.90 -3.27 10.56
C THR A 60 -7.59 -2.20 11.38
N PHE A 61 -8.07 -1.16 10.71
CA PHE A 61 -8.77 -0.05 11.36
C PHE A 61 -9.95 0.41 10.52
N VAL A 62 -10.91 1.04 11.20
CA VAL A 62 -12.05 1.69 10.56
C VAL A 62 -11.68 3.18 10.37
N PRO A 63 -11.83 3.75 9.16
CA PRO A 63 -11.76 5.18 8.93
C PRO A 63 -12.61 5.94 9.95
N ILE A 64 -12.15 7.13 10.36
CA ILE A 64 -12.91 8.00 11.26
C ILE A 64 -14.15 8.48 10.49
N ASN A 65 -15.22 7.70 10.56
CA ASN A 65 -16.55 8.11 10.15
C ASN A 65 -17.21 8.74 11.39
N GLN A 66 -17.23 10.07 11.45
CA GLN A 66 -18.04 10.77 12.44
C GLN A 66 -19.52 10.69 12.06
N GLY A 67 -20.10 9.49 12.08
CA GLY A 67 -21.53 9.32 11.86
C GLY A 67 -21.93 7.90 11.47
N LYS A 68 -22.77 7.29 12.32
CA LYS A 68 -23.60 6.16 11.90
C LYS A 68 -24.71 6.69 10.99
N SER A 69 -24.50 6.79 9.69
CA SER A 69 -25.62 6.94 8.74
C SER A 69 -26.13 5.57 8.30
N SER A 70 -27.20 5.14 8.96
CA SER A 70 -28.08 4.05 8.55
C SER A 70 -28.91 4.43 7.30
N GLY A 71 -28.26 4.90 6.23
CA GLY A 71 -28.91 5.29 4.98
C GLY A 71 -28.34 4.49 3.81
N GLY A 72 -29.10 3.53 3.30
CA GLY A 72 -28.69 2.61 2.24
C GLY A 72 -28.35 3.27 0.89
N SER A 73 -28.04 2.44 -0.11
CA SER A 73 -27.54 2.77 -1.46
C SER A 73 -28.22 3.92 -2.22
N LEU A 74 -29.43 4.31 -1.83
CA LEU A 74 -30.19 5.43 -2.40
C LEU A 74 -29.71 6.81 -1.91
N SER A 75 -29.10 6.89 -0.72
CA SER A 75 -28.53 8.13 -0.19
C SER A 75 -27.34 8.63 -1.04
N GLY A 76 -26.51 7.70 -1.52
CA GLY A 76 -25.39 8.03 -2.41
C GLY A 76 -25.83 8.59 -3.76
N LEU A 77 -26.94 8.11 -4.32
CA LEU A 77 -27.49 8.62 -5.59
C LEU A 77 -28.16 9.99 -5.43
N ALA A 78 -28.82 10.25 -4.28
CA ALA A 78 -29.43 11.55 -4.00
C ALA A 78 -28.38 12.66 -3.84
N SER A 79 -27.25 12.36 -3.19
CA SER A 79 -26.11 13.29 -3.09
C SER A 79 -25.52 13.63 -4.46
N LEU A 80 -25.39 12.65 -5.36
CA LEU A 80 -24.95 12.87 -6.74
C LEU A 80 -25.90 13.78 -7.53
N ALA A 81 -27.20 13.72 -7.23
CA ALA A 81 -28.22 14.59 -7.82
C ALA A 81 -28.31 15.97 -7.16
N GLY A 82 -27.45 16.28 -6.18
CA GLY A 82 -27.46 17.55 -5.45
C GLY A 82 -28.62 17.70 -4.46
N ILE A 83 -29.31 16.59 -4.14
CA ILE A 83 -30.45 16.59 -3.23
C ILE A 83 -29.98 16.05 -1.87
N ASN A 84 -29.79 16.96 -0.91
CA ASN A 84 -29.57 16.60 0.48
C ASN A 84 -30.88 16.10 1.10
N LEU A 85 -31.09 14.78 1.10
CA LEU A 85 -32.28 14.13 1.70
C LEU A 85 -32.22 13.99 3.23
N SER A 86 -31.16 14.51 3.88
CA SER A 86 -30.93 14.42 5.32
C SER A 86 -30.70 15.81 5.92
N GLY A 87 -31.75 16.38 6.53
CA GLY A 87 -31.66 17.60 7.34
C GLY A 87 -30.96 17.42 8.70
N ALA A 88 -30.21 16.34 8.92
CA ALA A 88 -29.41 16.12 10.11
C ALA A 88 -28.25 15.17 9.77
N ALA A 89 -27.04 15.55 10.16
CA ALA A 89 -25.75 14.90 9.86
C ALA A 89 -25.20 15.16 8.44
N SER A 90 -24.48 16.28 8.32
CA SER A 90 -23.33 16.41 7.42
C SER A 90 -22.28 15.36 7.83
N ASP A 91 -22.48 14.14 7.37
CA ASP A 91 -21.61 13.00 7.67
C ASP A 91 -20.33 13.16 6.84
N THR A 92 -19.28 13.71 7.46
CA THR A 92 -17.95 13.94 6.88
C THR A 92 -17.22 12.61 6.68
N LYS A 93 -17.74 11.77 5.78
CA LYS A 93 -17.07 10.51 5.41
C LYS A 93 -15.84 10.81 4.58
N ILE A 94 -14.64 10.41 5.04
CA ILE A 94 -13.49 10.24 4.15
C ILE A 94 -13.93 9.19 3.12
N SER A 95 -13.91 9.51 1.83
CA SER A 95 -14.16 8.49 0.80
C SER A 95 -13.09 7.41 0.94
N PRO A 96 -13.46 6.12 1.09
CA PRO A 96 -12.50 5.02 1.12
C PRO A 96 -11.52 5.02 -0.07
N GLU A 97 -11.89 5.67 -1.17
CA GLU A 97 -11.09 5.84 -2.39
C GLU A 97 -9.87 6.76 -2.20
N LEU A 98 -9.84 7.63 -1.18
CA LEU A 98 -8.70 8.52 -0.91
C LEU A 98 -7.53 7.78 -0.28
N TYR A 99 -7.77 6.66 0.37
CA TYR A 99 -6.74 5.91 1.09
C TYR A 99 -5.67 5.31 0.18
N PRO A 100 -6.02 4.64 -0.95
CA PRO A 100 -5.02 4.21 -1.94
C PRO A 100 -4.19 5.37 -2.51
N GLU A 101 -4.82 6.50 -2.79
CA GLU A 101 -4.13 7.70 -3.32
C GLU A 101 -3.09 8.23 -2.32
N ILE A 102 -3.49 8.42 -1.06
CA ILE A 102 -2.58 8.84 0.02
C ILE A 102 -1.45 7.83 0.20
N PHE A 103 -1.77 6.54 0.22
CA PHE A 103 -0.80 5.46 0.41
C PHE A 103 0.25 5.38 -0.72
N SER A 104 -0.13 5.76 -1.94
CA SER A 104 0.77 5.83 -3.10
C SER A 104 1.53 7.16 -3.22
N SER A 105 1.21 8.14 -2.38
CA SER A 105 1.79 9.48 -2.49
C SER A 105 3.26 9.51 -2.03
N ILE A 106 4.09 10.25 -2.77
CA ILE A 106 5.50 10.50 -2.43
C ILE A 106 5.69 11.00 -0.99
N PRO A 107 4.94 12.00 -0.47
CA PRO A 107 5.17 12.47 0.89
C PRO A 107 4.93 11.38 1.94
N PHE A 108 3.88 10.57 1.78
CA PHE A 108 3.61 9.42 2.65
C PHE A 108 4.76 8.40 2.61
N GLN A 109 5.21 8.04 1.41
CA GLN A 109 6.31 7.09 1.23
C GLN A 109 7.63 7.59 1.84
N MET A 110 7.93 8.88 1.67
CA MET A 110 9.13 9.50 2.24
C MET A 110 9.13 9.51 3.78
N GLU A 111 7.98 9.76 4.40
CA GLU A 111 7.87 9.66 5.86
C GLU A 111 8.05 8.23 6.36
N LEU A 112 7.56 7.23 5.62
CA LEU A 112 7.81 5.83 5.93
C LEU A 112 9.29 5.45 5.79
N LEU A 113 10.00 5.95 4.77
CA LEU A 113 11.45 5.73 4.64
C LEU A 113 12.25 6.28 5.83
N ASN A 114 11.79 7.37 6.43
CA ASN A 114 12.43 8.01 7.58
C ASN A 114 11.93 7.48 8.93
N THR A 115 11.02 6.50 8.94
CA THR A 115 10.49 5.92 10.17
C THR A 115 11.58 5.19 10.95
N PRO A 116 11.82 5.53 12.24
CA PRO A 116 12.78 4.82 13.07
C PRO A 116 12.25 3.43 13.44
N LEU A 117 13.06 2.41 13.20
CA LEU A 117 12.77 1.01 13.42
C LEU A 117 13.79 0.41 14.38
N SER A 118 13.31 -0.43 15.28
CA SER A 118 14.16 -1.25 16.14
C SER A 118 14.62 -2.48 15.38
N ILE A 119 15.93 -2.65 15.28
CA ILE A 119 16.61 -3.73 14.56
C ILE A 119 17.41 -4.55 15.57
N GLU A 120 17.34 -5.89 15.45
CA GLU A 120 18.11 -6.78 16.32
C GLU A 120 19.62 -6.55 16.16
N GLY A 121 20.34 -6.44 17.27
CA GLY A 121 21.79 -6.19 17.28
C GLY A 121 22.19 -4.71 17.16
N GLN A 122 21.24 -3.77 17.15
CA GLN A 122 21.52 -2.34 17.19
C GLN A 122 20.99 -1.68 18.47
N GLU A 123 21.82 -0.85 19.09
CA GLU A 123 21.47 -0.17 20.34
C GLU A 123 20.48 0.99 20.16
N SER A 124 20.47 1.62 18.98
CA SER A 124 19.58 2.75 18.67
C SER A 124 18.66 2.43 17.48
N PRO A 125 17.40 2.91 17.48
CA PRO A 125 16.53 2.80 16.32
C PRO A 125 17.16 3.43 15.07
N VAL A 126 16.97 2.79 13.92
CA VAL A 126 17.45 3.29 12.62
C VAL A 126 16.30 3.45 11.65
N SER A 127 16.40 4.43 10.77
CA SER A 127 15.38 4.61 9.76
C SER A 127 15.36 3.44 8.78
N TYR A 128 14.21 3.17 8.16
CA TYR A 128 14.12 2.21 7.06
C TYR A 128 15.16 2.50 5.98
N LYS A 129 15.36 3.78 5.63
CA LYS A 129 16.40 4.22 4.70
C LYS A 129 17.79 3.78 5.15
N GLU A 130 18.18 4.10 6.38
CA GLU A 130 19.49 3.76 6.93
C GLU A 130 19.71 2.24 6.99
N TYR A 131 18.67 1.50 7.37
CA TYR A 131 18.70 0.04 7.42
C TYR A 131 19.07 -0.55 6.05
N TYR A 132 18.39 -0.15 4.97
CA TYR A 132 18.64 -0.71 3.63
C TYR A 132 19.82 -0.07 2.86
N THR A 133 20.44 0.99 3.37
CA THR A 133 21.64 1.59 2.75
C THR A 133 22.93 1.19 3.43
N SER A 134 22.91 1.08 4.77
CA SER A 134 24.14 1.00 5.57
C SER A 134 24.29 -0.32 6.31
N ILE A 135 23.19 -0.95 6.70
CA ILE A 135 23.18 -2.09 7.63
C ILE A 135 22.86 -3.40 6.92
N TYR A 136 21.75 -3.43 6.17
CA TYR A 136 21.25 -4.59 5.47
C TYR A 136 21.75 -4.59 4.02
N SER A 137 22.58 -5.57 3.68
CA SER A 137 23.08 -5.81 2.32
C SER A 137 22.62 -7.18 1.81
N PRO A 138 21.49 -7.26 1.06
CA PRO A 138 21.04 -8.52 0.49
C PRO A 138 21.96 -8.86 -0.69
N GLY A 139 22.92 -9.75 -0.46
CA GLY A 139 23.83 -10.20 -1.51
C GLY A 139 24.95 -11.07 -0.96
N LEU A 140 25.40 -12.03 -1.77
CA LEU A 140 26.52 -12.95 -1.49
C LEU A 140 27.84 -12.23 -1.13
N LEU A 141 27.92 -10.90 -1.33
CA LEU A 141 29.04 -10.05 -1.00
C LEU A 141 28.94 -9.32 0.36
N GLY A 142 27.79 -9.36 1.04
CA GLY A 142 27.59 -8.72 2.35
C GLY A 142 28.51 -9.27 3.45
N ASN A 143 28.98 -10.51 3.28
CA ASN A 143 29.91 -11.17 4.19
C ASN A 143 31.39 -10.92 3.88
N LEU A 144 31.74 -10.25 2.77
CA LEU A 144 33.15 -9.93 2.45
C LEU A 144 33.64 -8.61 3.08
N LYS A 145 32.74 -7.76 3.60
CA LYS A 145 33.11 -6.51 4.31
C LYS A 145 34.01 -6.76 5.53
N LYS A 146 33.95 -7.94 6.17
CA LYS A 146 34.79 -8.27 7.33
C LYS A 146 36.21 -8.71 6.93
N TYR A 147 36.47 -9.01 5.65
CA TYR A 147 37.71 -9.63 5.20
C TYR A 147 38.49 -8.81 4.15
N THR A 148 37.96 -7.68 3.65
CA THR A 148 38.68 -6.79 2.71
C THR A 148 39.32 -5.58 3.41
N ILE A 149 40.04 -5.82 4.51
CA ILE A 149 40.91 -4.85 5.19
C ILE A 149 42.09 -4.53 4.26
N GLY A 150 41.90 -3.63 3.29
CA GLY A 150 43.04 -3.20 2.47
C GLY A 150 42.76 -2.35 1.23
N LEU A 151 41.51 -2.27 0.73
CA LEU A 151 41.23 -1.49 -0.49
C LEU A 151 39.94 -0.65 -0.43
N PRO A 152 39.89 0.43 0.38
CA PRO A 152 38.74 1.35 0.43
C PRO A 152 38.84 2.52 -0.58
N SER A 153 39.72 2.49 -1.59
CA SER A 153 39.89 3.63 -2.51
C SER A 153 39.09 3.54 -3.82
N VAL A 154 38.73 2.34 -4.30
CA VAL A 154 38.14 2.18 -5.65
C VAL A 154 36.61 2.21 -5.63
N ILE A 155 35.99 1.87 -4.50
CA ILE A 155 34.52 1.86 -4.33
C ILE A 155 33.99 3.27 -4.04
N PHE A 156 34.77 4.10 -3.34
CA PHE A 156 34.35 5.45 -2.94
C PHE A 156 34.21 6.41 -4.15
N SER A 157 35.00 6.23 -5.21
CA SER A 157 34.95 7.09 -6.41
C SER A 157 33.78 6.80 -7.35
N ALA A 158 33.12 5.65 -7.24
CA ALA A 158 31.92 5.33 -8.04
C ALA A 158 30.61 5.79 -7.36
N LEU A 159 30.67 6.12 -6.07
CA LEU A 159 29.52 6.60 -5.28
C LEU A 159 29.56 8.12 -5.04
N LYS A 160 30.72 8.75 -5.22
CA LYS A 160 30.91 10.20 -5.11
C LYS A 160 30.67 10.90 -6.47
N SER A 161 29.46 10.77 -6.99
CA SER A 161 28.91 11.63 -8.02
C SER A 161 27.53 12.02 -7.55
N ASP A 162 27.36 13.31 -7.24
CA ASP A 162 26.18 13.96 -6.65
C ASP A 162 26.11 13.96 -5.12
N SER A 163 27.10 14.60 -4.51
CA SER A 163 26.91 15.28 -3.23
C SER A 163 26.24 16.64 -3.46
N ILE A 164 24.94 16.78 -3.11
CA ILE A 164 24.30 18.08 -2.85
C ILE A 164 23.45 17.96 -1.57
N ASP A 165 23.96 18.62 -0.53
CA ASP A 165 23.29 19.32 0.58
C ASP A 165 21.99 18.73 1.17
N ASP A 166 22.14 17.92 2.23
CA ASP A 166 21.02 17.41 3.02
C ASP A 166 20.67 18.38 4.16
N ASN A 167 19.77 19.32 3.87
CA ASN A 167 18.81 19.87 4.83
C ASN A 167 17.44 19.92 4.15
N ILE A 168 16.63 18.88 4.34
CA ILE A 168 15.24 18.86 3.84
C ILE A 168 14.39 19.69 4.81
N VAL A 169 14.15 20.95 4.45
CA VAL A 169 13.10 21.79 5.05
C VAL A 169 11.81 21.53 4.28
N PHE A 170 10.78 21.05 4.98
CA PHE A 170 9.44 20.92 4.43
C PHE A 170 8.80 22.31 4.33
N GLU A 171 9.12 23.05 3.27
CA GLU A 171 8.34 24.24 2.90
C GLU A 171 7.27 23.88 1.86
N GLU A 172 6.06 24.37 2.10
CA GLU A 172 4.80 23.98 1.47
C GLU A 172 4.69 24.31 -0.04
N ASN A 173 5.78 24.74 -0.69
CA ASN A 173 5.73 25.27 -2.07
C ASN A 173 6.97 25.01 -2.95
N GLN A 174 7.78 23.97 -2.67
CA GLN A 174 8.89 23.57 -3.54
C GLN A 174 8.65 22.20 -4.20
N LEU A 175 9.00 22.09 -5.49
CA LEU A 175 8.92 20.85 -6.26
C LEU A 175 9.79 19.76 -5.59
N ILE A 176 9.15 18.69 -5.11
CA ILE A 176 9.85 17.55 -4.48
C ILE A 176 10.76 16.88 -5.53
N ARG A 177 12.07 16.98 -5.35
CA ARG A 177 13.07 16.26 -6.16
C ARG A 177 13.50 15.01 -5.41
N LEU A 178 13.09 13.84 -5.90
CA LEU A 178 13.43 12.55 -5.31
C LEU A 178 14.87 12.16 -5.69
N SER A 179 15.72 11.84 -4.72
CA SER A 179 17.04 11.25 -4.99
C SER A 179 16.89 9.89 -5.68
N SER A 180 17.92 9.48 -6.44
CA SER A 180 17.97 8.16 -7.07
C SER A 180 17.88 7.02 -6.04
N ILE A 181 18.46 7.23 -4.84
CA ILE A 181 18.40 6.31 -3.70
C ILE A 181 16.97 6.21 -3.17
N ASP A 182 16.34 7.35 -2.90
CA ASP A 182 14.99 7.41 -2.36
C ASP A 182 13.99 6.76 -3.32
N ARG A 183 14.14 6.96 -4.64
CA ARG A 183 13.30 6.31 -5.65
C ARG A 183 13.43 4.78 -5.63
N ARG A 184 14.64 4.26 -5.43
CA ARG A 184 14.88 2.81 -5.33
C ARG A 184 14.24 2.24 -4.06
N LEU A 185 14.44 2.90 -2.93
CA LEU A 185 13.92 2.47 -1.64
C LEU A 185 12.39 2.54 -1.59
N THR A 186 11.81 3.56 -2.20
CA THR A 186 10.35 3.71 -2.33
C THR A 186 9.73 2.53 -3.09
N ARG A 187 10.30 2.14 -4.24
CA ARG A 187 9.83 0.97 -4.99
C ARG A 187 10.00 -0.34 -4.25
N GLN A 188 11.02 -0.43 -3.38
CA GLN A 188 11.20 -1.59 -2.53
C GLN A 188 10.14 -1.63 -1.44
N LEU A 189 9.90 -0.49 -0.80
CA LEU A 189 8.87 -0.31 0.23
C LEU A 189 7.47 -0.63 -0.33
N GLU A 190 7.15 -0.19 -1.55
CA GLU A 190 5.89 -0.53 -2.24
C GLU A 190 5.64 -2.03 -2.38
N LYS A 191 6.69 -2.84 -2.52
CA LYS A 191 6.56 -4.31 -2.58
C LYS A 191 6.39 -4.95 -1.22
N GLN A 192 6.83 -4.26 -0.16
CA GLN A 192 6.78 -4.72 1.23
C GLN A 192 5.52 -4.24 1.95
N LEU A 193 4.81 -3.25 1.38
CA LEU A 193 3.57 -2.71 1.91
C LEU A 193 2.37 -3.18 1.07
N LEU A 194 1.32 -3.62 1.74
CA LEU A 194 0.05 -3.98 1.11
C LEU A 194 -1.09 -3.25 1.79
N LEU A 195 -1.91 -2.56 1.00
CA LEU A 195 -3.14 -1.92 1.44
C LEU A 195 -4.34 -2.69 0.86
N THR A 196 -5.28 -3.06 1.73
CA THR A 196 -6.56 -3.64 1.33
C THR A 196 -7.70 -2.79 1.88
N VAL A 197 -8.60 -2.35 1.00
CA VAL A 197 -9.78 -1.55 1.37
C VAL A 197 -11.02 -2.42 1.22
N ASN A 198 -11.69 -2.73 2.34
CA ASN A 198 -12.99 -3.40 2.31
C ASN A 198 -14.11 -2.36 2.35
N ALA A 199 -14.57 -1.90 1.18
CA ALA A 199 -15.63 -0.90 1.09
C ALA A 199 -16.99 -1.40 1.61
N LYS A 200 -17.23 -2.72 1.66
CA LYS A 200 -18.48 -3.31 2.15
C LYS A 200 -18.56 -3.25 3.68
N GLU A 201 -17.48 -3.62 4.34
CA GLU A 201 -17.40 -3.67 5.81
C GLU A 201 -16.79 -2.38 6.41
N GLY A 202 -16.28 -1.49 5.55
CA GLY A 202 -15.82 -0.16 5.93
C GLY A 202 -14.50 -0.13 6.70
N TYR A 203 -13.68 -1.19 6.62
CA TYR A 203 -12.36 -1.21 7.25
C TYR A 203 -11.24 -1.26 6.21
N ILE A 204 -10.05 -0.88 6.67
CA ILE A 204 -8.82 -0.85 5.90
C ILE A 204 -7.79 -1.68 6.62
N THR A 205 -7.07 -2.52 5.87
CA THR A 205 -5.98 -3.35 6.38
C THR A 205 -4.68 -2.93 5.71
N ILE A 206 -3.66 -2.67 6.52
CA ILE A 206 -2.28 -2.47 6.08
C ILE A 206 -1.48 -3.68 6.54
N ALA A 207 -0.75 -4.32 5.62
CA ALA A 207 0.22 -5.35 5.93
C ALA A 207 1.62 -4.91 5.50
N VAL A 208 2.61 -5.23 6.32
CA VAL A 208 4.02 -4.87 6.11
C VAL A 208 4.88 -6.11 6.29
N THR A 209 5.72 -6.41 5.31
CA THR A 209 6.63 -7.55 5.32
C THR A 209 8.09 -7.10 5.34
N LEU A 210 8.81 -7.32 6.45
CA LEU A 210 10.24 -7.01 6.60
C LEU A 210 11.03 -8.22 7.14
N PRO A 211 12.37 -8.22 7.02
CA PRO A 211 13.22 -9.27 7.59
C PRO A 211 13.19 -9.33 9.13
N GLU A 212 12.77 -8.24 9.78
CA GLU A 212 12.74 -8.08 11.23
C GLU A 212 11.30 -7.98 11.76
N ALA A 213 10.95 -8.76 12.79
CA ALA A 213 9.59 -8.82 13.33
C ALA A 213 9.17 -7.50 14.01
N ALA A 214 10.04 -6.95 14.86
CA ALA A 214 9.78 -5.69 15.56
C ALA A 214 9.64 -4.51 14.58
N ALA A 215 10.53 -4.45 13.59
CA ALA A 215 10.46 -3.45 12.52
C ALA A 215 9.15 -3.55 11.72
N SER A 216 8.71 -4.77 11.38
CA SER A 216 7.44 -4.99 10.66
C SER A 216 6.25 -4.43 11.44
N ALA A 217 6.19 -4.74 12.73
CA ALA A 217 5.12 -4.28 13.61
C ALA A 217 5.12 -2.74 13.77
N GLN A 218 6.31 -2.15 14.02
CA GLN A 218 6.45 -0.70 14.17
C GLN A 218 6.12 0.04 12.87
N MET A 219 6.55 -0.49 11.73
CA MET A 219 6.24 0.11 10.43
C MET A 219 4.76 0.00 10.09
N ALA A 220 4.12 -1.14 10.37
CA ALA A 220 2.67 -1.28 10.20
C ALA A 220 1.88 -0.28 11.07
N GLN A 221 2.28 -0.13 12.33
CA GLN A 221 1.68 0.84 13.24
C GLN A 221 1.88 2.28 12.75
N LYS A 222 3.11 2.64 12.35
CA LYS A 222 3.42 3.97 11.85
C LYS A 222 2.67 4.27 10.55
N ALA A 223 2.58 3.32 9.63
CA ALA A 223 1.83 3.45 8.38
C ALA A 223 0.35 3.71 8.65
N GLN A 224 -0.26 3.03 9.63
CA GLN A 224 -1.63 3.31 10.04
C GLN A 224 -1.77 4.75 10.54
N THR A 225 -0.93 5.19 11.48
CA THR A 225 -1.02 6.55 12.04
C THR A 225 -0.86 7.60 10.95
N LEU A 226 0.17 7.48 10.10
CA LEU A 226 0.39 8.41 8.99
C LEU A 226 -0.79 8.43 8.02
N LEU A 227 -1.32 7.26 7.66
CA LEU A 227 -2.44 7.17 6.73
C LEU A 227 -3.70 7.87 7.29
N GLN A 228 -3.93 7.76 8.61
CA GLN A 228 -5.01 8.48 9.29
C GLN A 228 -4.76 10.00 9.32
N ASP A 229 -3.54 10.43 9.63
CA ASP A 229 -3.17 11.85 9.71
C ASP A 229 -3.31 12.55 8.35
N TYR A 230 -2.84 11.92 7.27
CA TYR A 230 -2.98 12.44 5.91
C TYR A 230 -4.44 12.50 5.47
N ALA A 231 -5.24 11.48 5.81
CA ALA A 231 -6.67 11.49 5.50
C ALA A 231 -7.39 12.65 6.20
N LEU A 232 -7.04 12.94 7.46
CA LEU A 232 -7.56 14.08 8.21
C LEU A 232 -7.10 15.42 7.63
N LYS A 233 -5.81 15.55 7.25
CA LYS A 233 -5.28 16.76 6.61
C LYS A 233 -6.00 17.05 5.30
N PHE A 234 -6.25 16.02 4.49
CA PHE A 234 -6.98 16.17 3.23
C PHE A 234 -8.42 16.65 3.45
N GLN A 235 -9.14 16.11 4.45
CA GLN A 235 -10.47 16.61 4.79
C GLN A 235 -10.45 18.07 5.25
N THR A 236 -9.47 18.43 6.08
CA THR A 236 -9.33 19.79 6.59
C THR A 236 -9.12 20.77 5.44
N GLN A 237 -8.22 20.44 4.51
CA GLN A 237 -7.96 21.24 3.33
C GLN A 237 -9.22 21.39 2.46
N LYS A 238 -9.92 20.28 2.19
CA LYS A 238 -11.17 20.30 1.43
C LYS A 238 -12.23 21.21 2.08
N SER A 239 -12.38 21.15 3.40
CA SER A 239 -13.35 21.96 4.14
C SER A 239 -13.02 23.46 4.09
N ILE A 240 -11.73 23.81 4.13
CA ILE A 240 -11.25 25.19 3.97
C ILE A 240 -11.56 25.70 2.56
N GLU A 241 -11.30 24.89 1.53
CA GLU A 241 -11.59 25.25 0.14
C GLU A 241 -13.09 25.45 -0.11
N GLU A 242 -13.93 24.55 0.42
CA GLU A 242 -15.39 24.69 0.36
C GLU A 242 -15.87 25.96 1.07
N PHE A 243 -15.31 26.27 2.25
CA PHE A 243 -15.64 27.50 2.97
C PHE A 243 -15.28 28.75 2.18
N ASN A 244 -14.07 28.82 1.63
CA ASN A 244 -13.61 29.96 0.82
C ASN A 244 -14.50 30.15 -0.41
N PHE A 245 -14.87 29.06 -1.09
CA PHE A 245 -15.78 29.12 -2.23
C PHE A 245 -17.17 29.66 -1.86
N ILE A 246 -17.74 29.22 -0.72
CA ILE A 246 -19.05 29.71 -0.26
C ILE A 246 -18.99 31.19 0.08
N GLU A 247 -17.95 31.63 0.77
CA GLU A 247 -17.73 33.04 1.11
C GLU A 247 -17.65 33.92 -0.14
N ASP A 248 -16.86 33.51 -1.14
CA ASP A 248 -16.74 34.22 -2.42
C ASP A 248 -18.11 34.35 -3.13
N ARG A 249 -18.89 33.26 -3.15
CA ARG A 249 -20.23 33.24 -3.76
C ARG A 249 -21.24 34.07 -2.97
N PHE A 250 -21.12 34.12 -1.65
CA PHE A 250 -21.96 34.95 -0.80
C PHE A 250 -21.72 36.43 -1.10
N GLN A 251 -20.45 36.86 -1.15
CA GLN A 251 -20.08 38.24 -1.48
C GLN A 251 -20.54 38.63 -2.89
N GLU A 252 -20.42 37.72 -3.87
CA GLU A 252 -20.93 37.94 -5.23
C GLU A 252 -22.46 38.18 -5.24
N LYS A 253 -23.21 37.34 -4.50
CA LYS A 253 -24.67 37.43 -4.43
C LYS A 253 -25.15 38.63 -3.63
N GLU A 254 -24.45 39.01 -2.56
CA GLU A 254 -24.73 40.23 -1.81
C GLU A 254 -24.56 41.47 -2.70
N ASN A 255 -23.47 41.52 -3.48
CA ASN A 255 -23.21 42.59 -4.44
C ASN A 255 -24.29 42.65 -5.53
N GLU A 256 -24.70 41.50 -6.08
CA GLU A 256 -25.79 41.40 -7.05
C GLU A 256 -27.13 41.89 -6.47
N PHE A 257 -27.46 41.46 -5.25
CA PHE A 257 -28.67 41.86 -4.55
C PHE A 257 -28.71 43.37 -4.26
N ASN A 258 -27.58 43.95 -3.86
CA ASN A 258 -27.46 45.38 -3.63
C ASN A 258 -27.64 46.19 -4.92
N LYS A 259 -27.11 45.71 -6.06
CA LYS A 259 -27.37 46.31 -7.39
C LYS A 259 -28.87 46.29 -7.72
N ILE A 260 -29.54 45.15 -7.55
CA ILE A 260 -30.97 45.00 -7.80
C ILE A 260 -31.79 45.95 -6.92
N LYS A 261 -31.45 46.11 -5.64
CA LYS A 261 -32.08 47.09 -4.73
C LYS A 261 -31.96 48.52 -5.24
N ILE A 262 -30.77 48.92 -5.68
CA ILE A 262 -30.51 50.27 -6.22
C ILE A 262 -31.32 50.50 -7.49
N ASP A 263 -31.33 49.54 -8.42
CA ASP A 263 -32.07 49.64 -9.67
C ASP A 263 -33.59 49.71 -9.43
N LEU A 264 -34.10 48.92 -8.48
CA LEU A 264 -35.49 48.99 -8.05
C LEU A 264 -35.85 50.34 -7.43
N ALA A 265 -34.98 50.91 -6.59
CA ALA A 265 -35.17 52.24 -6.03
C ALA A 265 -35.19 53.33 -7.12
N ARG A 266 -34.27 53.25 -8.10
CA ARG A 266 -34.21 54.17 -9.24
C ARG A 266 -35.47 54.07 -10.11
N PHE A 267 -35.97 52.85 -10.35
CA PHE A 267 -37.21 52.62 -11.10
C PHE A 267 -38.42 53.24 -10.39
N ARG A 268 -38.55 53.04 -9.07
CA ARG A 268 -39.62 53.66 -8.26
C ARG A 268 -39.60 55.18 -8.34
N ILE A 269 -38.42 55.81 -8.19
CA ILE A 269 -38.27 57.27 -8.32
C ILE A 269 -38.69 57.75 -9.72
N LYS A 270 -38.30 57.03 -10.77
CA LYS A 270 -38.68 57.37 -12.16
C LYS A 270 -40.19 57.35 -12.36
N ILE A 271 -40.89 56.33 -11.83
CA ILE A 271 -42.36 56.24 -11.91
C ILE A 271 -43.03 57.42 -11.21
N VAL A 272 -42.61 57.74 -9.98
CA VAL A 272 -43.20 58.87 -9.23
C VAL A 272 -43.06 60.18 -10.00
N ARG A 273 -41.94 60.36 -10.72
CA ARG A 273 -41.67 61.56 -11.51
C ARG A 273 -42.41 61.60 -12.86
N SER A 274 -42.96 60.48 -13.35
CA SER A 274 -43.65 60.39 -14.64
C SER A 274 -45.18 60.41 -14.54
N ILE A 275 -45.76 60.54 -13.35
CA ILE A 275 -47.20 60.72 -13.15
C ILE A 275 -47.50 62.22 -13.34
N PRO A 276 -48.22 62.64 -14.40
CA PRO A 276 -48.65 64.04 -14.53
C PRO A 276 -49.70 64.36 -13.45
N LEU A 277 -49.58 65.54 -12.85
CA LEU A 277 -50.55 66.13 -11.92
C LEU A 277 -51.90 66.38 -12.60
#